data_AF-A0A914QWV0-F1
#
_entry.id   AF-A0A914QWV0-F1
#
_cell.length_a   1.000
_cell.length_b   1.000
_cell.length_c   1.000
_cell.angle_alpha   90.00
_cell.angle_beta   90.00
_cell.angle_gamma   90.00
#
_symmetry.space_group_name_H-M   'P 1'
#
loop_
_entity.id
_entity.type
_entity.pdbx_description
1 polymer ?
#
loop_
_entity_poly.entity_id
_entity_poly.type
_entity_poly.pdbx_seq_one_letter_code
_entity_poly.pdbx_strand_id
1 'polypeptide(L)'
;MNSQFFICAGFSDVDGYIFPCFSTQCYNISATQQVNAALNGLKSKNATVGRIWLDIEIFAWPKNQTTNQAWILEMANAVINAGYQLGIYTNTQHWKSIVGLDWAGVSSYPLWWPKYNDVQDLTTGWVDFGGWKAPTIHQLTGTSNQCGIGFDKNFK
;
A
#
# COMPACT_ATOMS: atom_id res chain seq x y z
N MET A 1 2.53 -2.63 -18.89
CA MET A 1 3.84 -3.30 -18.78
C MET A 1 3.68 -4.57 -17.97
N ASN A 2 4.31 -5.67 -18.39
CA ASN A 2 4.36 -6.93 -17.63
C ASN A 2 5.55 -6.85 -16.66
N SER A 3 5.41 -7.32 -15.42
CA SER A 3 6.51 -7.30 -14.45
C SER A 3 7.72 -8.14 -14.89
N GLN A 4 7.52 -9.11 -15.79
CA GLN A 4 8.61 -9.86 -16.42
C GLN A 4 9.66 -8.96 -17.10
N PHE A 5 9.25 -7.80 -17.65
CA PHE A 5 10.20 -6.85 -18.24
C PHE A 5 11.15 -6.25 -17.20
N PHE A 6 10.67 -5.95 -16.00
CA PHE A 6 11.51 -5.39 -14.93
C PHE A 6 12.47 -6.45 -14.39
N ILE A 7 11.99 -7.69 -14.20
CA ILE A 7 12.86 -8.79 -13.78
C ILE A 7 13.96 -9.05 -14.82
N CYS A 8 13.62 -9.08 -16.12
CA CYS A 8 14.61 -9.21 -17.20
C CYS A 8 15.55 -7.99 -17.32
N ALA A 9 15.13 -6.81 -16.86
CA ALA A 9 15.94 -5.60 -16.80
C ALA A 9 16.82 -5.52 -15.53
N GLY A 10 16.83 -6.55 -14.69
CA GLY A 10 17.70 -6.65 -13.52
C GLY A 10 17.14 -6.05 -12.23
N PHE A 11 15.85 -5.69 -12.20
CA PHE A 11 15.19 -5.29 -10.95
C PHE A 11 14.97 -6.52 -10.06
N SER A 12 15.57 -6.51 -8.86
CA SER A 12 15.51 -7.62 -7.91
C SER A 12 14.23 -7.65 -7.06
N ASP A 13 13.66 -6.47 -6.80
CA ASP A 13 12.44 -6.30 -6.00
C ASP A 13 11.37 -5.67 -6.89
N VAL A 14 10.32 -6.43 -7.22
CA VAL A 14 9.13 -5.93 -7.92
C VAL A 14 7.90 -6.24 -7.08
N ASP A 15 7.27 -5.21 -6.55
CA ASP A 15 6.06 -5.31 -5.74
C ASP A 15 4.83 -4.75 -6.50
N GLY A 16 3.64 -5.07 -6.01
CA GLY A 16 2.39 -4.47 -6.46
C GLY A 16 1.69 -3.72 -5.34
N TYR A 17 0.77 -2.83 -5.68
CA TYR A 17 -0.11 -2.19 -4.71
C TYR A 17 -1.57 -2.30 -5.14
N ILE A 18 -2.47 -2.23 -4.17
CA ILE A 18 -3.91 -2.15 -4.37
C ILE A 18 -4.37 -0.86 -3.68
N PHE A 19 -4.98 0.03 -4.45
CA PHE A 19 -5.63 1.23 -3.94
C PHE A 19 -7.09 0.89 -3.57
N PRO A 20 -7.42 0.74 -2.27
CA PRO A 20 -8.75 0.31 -1.87
C PRO A 20 -9.81 1.35 -2.19
N CYS A 21 -10.98 0.86 -2.56
CA CYS A 21 -12.10 1.72 -2.92
C CYS A 21 -13.35 1.28 -2.14
N PHE A 22 -13.63 1.91 -1.00
CA PHE A 22 -14.73 1.55 -0.09
C PHE A 22 -15.94 2.51 -0.21
N SER A 23 -16.18 3.05 -1.40
CA SER A 23 -17.31 3.94 -1.70
C SER A 23 -18.28 3.25 -2.64
N THR A 24 -19.55 3.68 -2.64
CA THR A 24 -20.53 3.29 -3.67
C THR A 24 -20.17 3.80 -5.08
N GLN A 25 -19.22 4.74 -5.17
CA GLN A 25 -18.62 5.18 -6.44
C GLN A 25 -17.63 4.16 -7.02
N CYS A 26 -17.22 3.18 -6.21
CA CYS A 26 -16.40 2.06 -6.62
C CYS A 26 -17.29 0.95 -7.20
N TYR A 27 -16.69 -0.04 -7.85
CA TYR A 27 -17.40 -1.29 -8.15
C TYR A 27 -18.02 -1.80 -6.84
N ASN A 28 -19.32 -2.12 -6.86
CA ASN A 28 -20.06 -2.62 -5.70
C ASN A 28 -19.64 -4.06 -5.37
N ILE A 29 -18.37 -4.23 -4.97
CA ILE A 29 -17.68 -5.48 -4.72
C ILE A 29 -17.00 -5.42 -3.35
N SER A 30 -16.88 -6.57 -2.68
CA SER A 30 -16.28 -6.68 -1.34
C SER A 30 -14.78 -6.42 -1.34
N ALA A 31 -14.22 -6.22 -0.15
CA ALA A 31 -12.77 -6.10 0.08
C ALA A 31 -12.02 -7.28 -0.53
N THR A 32 -12.47 -8.51 -0.24
CA THR A 32 -11.89 -9.74 -0.82
C THR A 32 -11.97 -9.76 -2.35
N GLN A 33 -13.07 -9.28 -2.93
CA GLN A 33 -13.23 -9.24 -4.39
C GLN A 33 -12.27 -8.23 -5.05
N GLN A 34 -12.00 -7.08 -4.42
CA GLN A 34 -11.00 -6.12 -4.92
C GLN A 34 -9.60 -6.75 -4.95
N VAL A 35 -9.22 -7.47 -3.89
CA VAL A 35 -7.95 -8.18 -3.84
C VAL A 35 -7.87 -9.25 -4.93
N ASN A 36 -8.90 -10.09 -5.05
CA ASN A 36 -8.92 -11.14 -6.07
C ASN A 36 -8.87 -10.59 -7.49
N ALA A 37 -9.55 -9.48 -7.76
CA ALA A 37 -9.51 -8.82 -9.07
C ALA A 37 -8.10 -8.33 -9.41
N ALA A 38 -7.40 -7.70 -8.46
CA ALA A 38 -6.02 -7.26 -8.65
C ALA A 38 -5.07 -8.45 -8.90
N LEU A 39 -5.16 -9.51 -8.09
CA LEU A 39 -4.33 -10.70 -8.23
C LEU A 39 -4.60 -11.45 -9.55
N ASN A 40 -5.86 -11.53 -9.98
CA ASN A 40 -6.21 -12.10 -11.29
C ASN A 40 -5.69 -11.23 -12.45
N GLY A 41 -5.68 -9.91 -12.28
CA GLY A 41 -5.03 -8.98 -13.21
C GLY A 41 -3.54 -9.26 -13.37
N LEU A 42 -2.82 -9.54 -12.28
CA LEU A 42 -1.42 -9.95 -12.34
C LEU A 42 -1.25 -11.30 -13.05
N LYS A 43 -2.02 -12.32 -12.64
CA LYS A 43 -1.96 -13.67 -13.21
C LYS A 43 -2.24 -13.69 -14.72
N SER A 44 -3.29 -13.00 -15.16
CA SER A 44 -3.67 -12.91 -16.58
C SER A 44 -2.59 -12.29 -17.47
N LYS A 45 -1.70 -11.46 -16.88
CA LYS A 45 -0.56 -10.84 -17.57
C LYS A 45 0.74 -11.60 -17.37
N ASN A 46 0.69 -12.77 -16.71
CA ASN A 46 1.86 -13.53 -16.28
C ASN A 46 2.88 -12.67 -15.51
N ALA A 47 2.35 -11.77 -14.67
CA ALA A 47 3.14 -10.86 -13.87
C ALA A 47 3.36 -11.45 -12.47
N THR A 48 4.62 -11.53 -12.04
CA THR A 48 5.03 -11.89 -10.67
C THR A 48 5.38 -10.63 -9.87
N VAL A 49 5.00 -10.62 -8.59
CA VAL A 49 5.36 -9.59 -7.61
C VAL A 49 5.72 -10.24 -6.28
N GLY A 50 6.62 -9.63 -5.50
CA GLY A 50 7.06 -10.13 -4.20
C GLY A 50 6.06 -9.85 -3.07
N ARG A 51 5.59 -8.61 -3.00
CA ARG A 51 4.64 -8.12 -1.99
C ARG A 51 3.48 -7.36 -2.62
N ILE A 52 2.35 -7.39 -1.92
CA ILE A 52 1.20 -6.51 -2.16
C ILE A 52 1.13 -5.46 -1.05
N TRP A 53 1.17 -4.19 -1.46
CA TRP A 53 0.96 -3.05 -0.58
C TRP A 53 -0.51 -2.61 -0.63
N LEU A 54 -1.17 -2.49 0.53
CA LEU A 54 -2.46 -1.82 0.60
C LEU A 54 -2.23 -0.31 0.73
N ASP A 55 -2.66 0.43 -0.28
CA ASP A 55 -2.44 1.87 -0.42
C ASP A 55 -3.59 2.64 0.25
N ILE A 56 -3.42 2.93 1.55
CA ILE A 56 -4.47 3.49 2.42
C ILE A 56 -4.37 5.02 2.43
N GLU A 57 -5.10 5.66 1.51
CA GLU A 57 -5.18 7.11 1.35
C GLU A 57 -6.60 7.67 1.43
N ILE A 58 -6.72 8.98 1.62
CA ILE A 58 -8.01 9.68 1.75
C ILE A 58 -8.65 9.83 0.36
N PHE A 59 -9.47 8.86 -0.05
CA PHE A 59 -10.18 8.91 -1.34
C PHE A 59 -11.62 8.40 -1.29
N ALA A 60 -11.88 7.27 -0.63
CA ALA A 60 -13.17 6.58 -0.73
C ALA A 60 -13.55 5.83 0.56
N TRP A 61 -13.36 6.45 1.72
CA TRP A 61 -13.64 5.83 3.02
C TRP A 61 -14.91 6.40 3.65
N PRO A 62 -15.83 5.56 4.15
CA PRO A 62 -16.93 6.05 4.97
C PRO A 62 -16.39 6.67 6.28
N LYS A 63 -17.21 7.51 6.91
CA LYS A 63 -16.82 8.20 8.16
C LYS A 63 -16.59 7.25 9.34
N ASN A 64 -17.17 6.05 9.30
CA ASN A 64 -17.07 5.10 10.40
C ASN A 64 -15.71 4.39 10.37
N GLN A 65 -14.84 4.76 11.30
CA GLN A 65 -13.50 4.20 11.40
C GLN A 65 -13.51 2.70 11.68
N THR A 66 -14.39 2.19 12.54
CA THR A 66 -14.51 0.75 12.82
C THR A 66 -14.88 -0.05 11.58
N THR A 67 -15.77 0.49 10.73
CA THR A 67 -16.10 -0.10 9.43
C THR A 67 -14.88 -0.13 8.51
N ASN A 68 -14.08 0.93 8.48
CA ASN A 68 -12.84 0.99 7.69
C ASN A 68 -11.79 -0.02 8.18
N GLN A 69 -11.62 -0.13 9.50
CA GLN A 69 -10.73 -1.10 10.14
C GLN A 69 -11.08 -2.53 9.73
N ALA A 70 -12.37 -2.89 9.80
CA ALA A 70 -12.86 -4.21 9.40
C ALA A 70 -12.60 -4.49 7.90
N TRP A 71 -12.83 -3.50 7.04
CA TRP A 71 -12.56 -3.61 5.61
C TRP A 71 -11.08 -3.83 5.31
N ILE A 72 -10.19 -3.06 5.94
CA ILE A 72 -8.74 -3.20 5.78
C ILE A 72 -8.27 -4.58 6.26
N LEU A 73 -8.80 -5.08 7.38
CA LEU A 73 -8.50 -6.43 7.86
C LEU A 73 -8.97 -7.50 6.88
N GLU A 74 -10.14 -7.35 6.27
CA GLU A 74 -10.64 -8.28 5.26
C GLU A 74 -9.71 -8.30 4.03
N MET A 75 -9.28 -7.13 3.53
CA MET A 75 -8.32 -7.05 2.42
C MET A 75 -6.97 -7.67 2.79
N ALA A 76 -6.45 -7.36 3.96
CA ALA A 76 -5.19 -7.91 4.48
C ALA A 76 -5.26 -9.45 4.53
N ASN A 77 -6.33 -10.00 5.10
CA ASN A 77 -6.55 -11.43 5.17
C ASN A 77 -6.67 -12.06 3.77
N ALA A 78 -7.35 -11.40 2.83
CA ALA A 78 -7.45 -11.89 1.45
C ALA A 78 -6.07 -11.98 0.76
N VAL A 79 -5.20 -10.99 0.96
CA VAL A 79 -3.83 -11.00 0.43
C VAL A 79 -3.02 -12.16 1.02
N ILE A 80 -3.04 -12.31 2.34
CA ILE A 80 -2.30 -13.37 3.05
C ILE A 80 -2.81 -14.76 2.67
N ASN A 81 -4.14 -14.95 2.63
CA ASN A 81 -4.77 -16.22 2.25
C ASN A 81 -4.47 -16.61 0.79
N ALA A 82 -4.21 -15.63 -0.08
CA ALA A 82 -3.77 -15.87 -1.45
C ALA A 82 -2.27 -16.22 -1.57
N GLY A 83 -1.52 -16.24 -0.46
CA GLY A 83 -0.11 -16.64 -0.40
C GLY A 83 0.89 -15.50 -0.68
N TYR A 84 0.45 -14.24 -0.68
CA TYR A 84 1.32 -13.09 -0.92
C TYR A 84 1.81 -12.47 0.39
N GLN A 85 2.98 -11.83 0.34
CA GLN A 85 3.42 -10.95 1.43
C GLN A 85 2.59 -9.66 1.43
N LEU A 86 2.24 -9.17 2.61
CA LEU A 86 1.47 -7.92 2.79
C LEU A 86 2.36 -6.80 3.32
N GLY A 87 2.15 -5.58 2.82
CA GLY A 87 2.61 -4.33 3.42
C GLY A 87 1.51 -3.28 3.41
N ILE A 88 1.67 -2.22 4.19
CA ILE A 88 0.73 -1.09 4.27
C ILE A 88 1.45 0.17 3.79
N TYR A 89 0.82 0.91 2.88
CA TYR A 89 1.24 2.27 2.55
C TYR A 89 0.26 3.26 3.18
N THR A 90 0.77 4.17 4.01
CA THR A 90 -0.03 5.26 4.61
C THR A 90 0.86 6.23 5.39
N ASN A 91 0.34 7.42 5.69
CA ASN A 91 0.95 8.36 6.63
C ASN A 91 0.05 8.59 7.85
N THR A 92 0.59 9.27 8.85
CA THR A 92 -0.09 9.58 10.12
C THR A 92 -1.43 10.30 9.94
N GLN A 93 -1.53 11.21 8.96
CA GLN A 93 -2.75 11.98 8.70
C GLN A 93 -3.84 11.12 8.08
N HIS A 94 -3.49 10.32 7.07
CA HIS A 94 -4.40 9.37 6.42
C HIS A 94 -4.88 8.34 7.43
N TRP A 95 -3.96 7.73 8.18
CA TRP A 95 -4.28 6.73 9.20
C TRP A 95 -5.26 7.27 10.24
N LYS A 96 -4.95 8.44 10.82
CA LYS A 96 -5.82 9.10 11.80
C LYS A 96 -7.22 9.35 11.25
N SER A 97 -7.32 9.80 10.01
CA SER A 97 -8.61 10.09 9.39
C SER A 97 -9.41 8.83 9.12
N ILE A 98 -8.77 7.79 8.59
CA ILE A 98 -9.44 6.61 8.02
C ILE A 98 -9.79 5.58 9.09
N VAL A 99 -8.85 5.26 9.98
CA VAL A 99 -9.00 4.18 10.97
C VAL A 99 -8.81 4.64 12.42
N GLY A 100 -8.43 5.89 12.63
CA GLY A 100 -8.06 6.38 13.96
C GLY A 100 -6.59 6.12 14.26
N LEU A 101 -5.94 7.09 14.89
CA LEU A 101 -4.47 7.15 14.99
C LEU A 101 -3.88 5.93 15.70
N ASP A 102 -4.57 5.42 16.71
CA ASP A 102 -4.06 4.38 17.60
C ASP A 102 -4.44 2.96 17.16
N TRP A 103 -5.24 2.81 16.10
CA TRP A 103 -5.61 1.48 15.63
C TRP A 103 -4.41 0.74 15.06
N ALA A 104 -4.08 -0.41 15.67
CA ALA A 104 -2.86 -1.18 15.41
C ALA A 104 -3.11 -2.53 14.72
N GLY A 105 -4.29 -2.75 14.14
CA GLY A 105 -4.74 -4.07 13.64
C GLY A 105 -3.88 -4.67 12.52
N VAL A 106 -3.04 -3.88 11.87
CA VAL A 106 -2.12 -4.32 10.80
C VAL A 106 -0.66 -3.91 11.06
N SER A 107 -0.34 -3.50 12.29
CA SER A 107 1.00 -3.01 12.68
C SER A 107 2.11 -4.07 12.60
N SER A 108 1.75 -5.35 12.56
CA SER A 108 2.69 -6.46 12.36
C SER A 108 3.27 -6.53 10.94
N TYR A 109 2.68 -5.81 9.98
CA TYR A 109 3.14 -5.78 8.60
C TYR A 109 4.03 -4.55 8.32
N PRO A 110 5.01 -4.65 7.41
CA PRO A 110 5.85 -3.53 6.99
C PRO A 110 5.07 -2.30 6.54
N LEU A 111 5.62 -1.14 6.87
CA LEU A 111 5.04 0.16 6.54
C LEU A 111 5.87 0.86 5.46
N TRP A 112 5.21 1.27 4.39
CA TRP A 112 5.71 2.21 3.41
C TRP A 112 5.11 3.59 3.71
N TRP A 113 5.94 4.46 4.24
CA TRP A 113 5.54 5.74 4.81
C TRP A 113 5.85 6.88 3.84
N PRO A 114 4.84 7.62 3.34
CA PRO A 114 5.09 8.78 2.52
C PRO A 114 5.30 10.03 3.36
N LYS A 115 6.43 10.69 3.12
CA LYS A 115 6.73 12.05 3.59
C LYS A 115 7.62 12.73 2.56
N TYR A 116 7.06 13.68 1.85
CA TYR A 116 7.76 14.34 0.75
C TYR A 116 8.71 15.42 1.26
N ASN A 117 9.90 15.00 1.71
CA ASN A 117 10.94 15.88 2.25
C ASN A 117 12.30 15.74 1.55
N ASP A 118 12.40 14.88 0.53
CA ASP A 118 13.64 14.55 -0.19
C ASP A 118 14.81 14.04 0.71
N VAL A 119 14.52 13.56 1.92
CA VAL A 119 15.53 13.07 2.88
C VAL A 119 15.66 11.55 2.82
N GLN A 120 16.84 11.05 2.46
CA GLN A 120 17.15 9.63 2.36
C GLN A 120 17.43 8.97 3.72
N ASP A 121 16.43 8.94 4.59
CA ASP A 121 16.45 8.16 5.84
C ASP A 121 15.05 7.64 6.19
N LEU A 122 14.91 6.94 7.32
CA LEU A 122 13.64 6.42 7.84
C LEU A 122 13.13 7.19 9.08
N THR A 123 13.85 8.22 9.52
CA THR A 123 13.68 8.79 10.86
C THR A 123 13.30 10.27 10.84
N THR A 124 13.68 11.02 9.80
CA THR A 124 13.50 12.46 9.74
C THR A 124 12.02 12.83 9.67
N GLY A 125 11.52 13.24 10.83
CA GLY A 125 10.13 13.62 11.04
C GLY A 125 9.17 12.43 11.03
N TRP A 126 9.66 11.23 11.35
CA TRP A 126 8.86 10.08 11.75
C TRP A 126 8.25 10.33 13.13
N VAL A 127 7.03 9.83 13.33
CA VAL A 127 6.35 9.77 14.63
C VAL A 127 5.61 8.44 14.67
N ASP A 128 5.69 7.72 15.79
CA ASP A 128 4.94 6.48 15.98
C ASP A 128 3.44 6.69 15.81
N PHE A 129 2.79 5.81 15.07
CA PHE A 129 1.33 5.78 14.93
C PHE A 129 0.87 4.36 14.58
N GLY A 130 -0.41 4.06 14.82
CA GLY A 130 -1.02 2.81 14.38
C GLY A 130 -0.27 1.55 14.82
N GLY A 131 0.47 1.60 15.94
CA GLY A 131 1.32 0.52 16.43
C GLY A 131 2.73 0.44 15.83
N TRP A 132 3.02 1.14 14.73
CA TRP A 132 4.38 1.15 14.14
C TRP A 132 5.34 2.03 14.94
N LYS A 133 6.57 1.52 15.10
CA LYS A 133 7.70 2.18 15.77
C LYS A 133 8.77 2.71 14.80
N ALA A 134 8.73 2.22 13.56
CA ALA A 134 9.56 2.67 12.48
C ALA A 134 8.91 2.26 11.15
N PRO A 135 9.11 3.02 10.06
CA PRO A 135 8.75 2.60 8.73
C PRO A 135 9.78 1.60 8.18
N THR A 136 9.37 0.83 7.17
CA THR A 136 10.26 -0.06 6.39
C THR A 136 10.72 0.61 5.09
N ILE A 137 9.87 1.48 4.52
CA ILE A 137 10.18 2.28 3.33
C ILE A 137 9.71 3.71 3.59
N HIS A 138 10.46 4.69 3.12
CA HIS A 138 10.09 6.11 3.14
C HIS A 138 9.95 6.64 1.70
N GLN A 139 8.75 7.10 1.30
CA GLN A 139 8.54 7.75 0.01
C GLN A 139 8.87 9.24 0.11
N LEU A 140 9.93 9.64 -0.58
CA LEU A 140 10.58 10.96 -0.48
C LEU A 140 9.98 11.98 -1.45
N THR A 141 9.46 11.50 -2.58
CA THR A 141 8.92 12.35 -3.66
C THR A 141 7.81 11.59 -4.36
N GLY A 142 6.59 12.14 -4.39
CA GLY A 142 5.40 11.51 -4.99
C GLY A 142 5.24 11.68 -6.50
N THR A 143 6.20 12.33 -7.18
CA THR A 143 6.36 12.26 -8.65
C THR A 143 7.74 12.81 -9.02
N SER A 144 8.57 12.00 -9.67
CA SER A 144 9.78 12.40 -10.38
C SER A 144 9.70 11.90 -11.82
N ASN A 145 10.34 12.63 -12.74
CA ASN A 145 10.35 12.26 -14.16
C ASN A 145 11.78 12.00 -14.63
N GLN A 146 12.02 10.84 -15.21
CA GLN A 146 13.29 10.51 -15.87
C GLN A 146 13.01 9.65 -17.09
N CYS A 147 13.64 9.99 -18.22
CA CYS A 147 13.51 9.23 -19.47
C CYS A 147 12.05 9.01 -19.92
N GLY A 148 11.14 9.94 -19.65
CA GLY A 148 9.72 9.85 -20.02
C GLY A 148 8.87 8.95 -19.12
N ILE A 149 9.42 8.47 -18.00
CA ILE A 149 8.73 7.66 -17.00
C ILE A 149 8.55 8.50 -15.74
N GLY A 150 7.30 8.61 -15.27
CA GLY A 150 6.96 9.12 -13.95
C GLY A 150 7.14 8.04 -12.91
N PHE A 151 7.87 8.31 -11.83
CA PHE A 151 8.11 7.37 -10.74
C PHE A 151 8.21 8.09 -9.40
N ASP A 152 7.87 7.37 -8.34
CA ASP A 152 8.02 7.87 -6.98
C ASP A 152 9.38 7.46 -6.42
N LYS A 153 10.03 8.38 -5.71
CA LYS A 153 11.32 8.11 -5.08
C LYS A 153 11.13 7.57 -3.69
N ASN A 154 11.84 6.48 -3.39
CA ASN A 154 11.72 5.75 -2.12
C ASN A 154 13.10 5.46 -1.53
N PHE A 155 13.18 5.45 -0.21
CA PHE A 155 14.33 4.98 0.57
C PHE A 155 13.92 3.75 1.39
N LYS A 156 14.74 2.71 1.36
CA LYS A 156 14.54 1.43 2.05
C LYS A 156 15.77 1.15 2.91
#